data_AF-A0A2H3NJD7-F1
#
_entry.id   AF-A0A2H3NJD7-F1
#
_cell.length_a   1.000
_cell.length_b   1.000
_cell.length_c   1.000
_cell.angle_alpha   90.00
_cell.angle_beta   90.00
_cell.angle_gamma   90.00
#
_symmetry.space_group_name_H-M   'P 1'
#
loop_
_entity.id
_entity.type
_entity.pdbx_description
1 polymer ?
#
loop_
_entity_poly.entity_id
_entity_poly.type
_entity_poly.pdbx_seq_one_letter_code
_entity_poly.pdbx_strand_id
1 'polypeptide(L)'
;MNRIQQWIAWLRDNPDVVIDVIRVYLGFGLFVRGMLFISHADGVAALVDLSEFSLTSAALVHYVTFAHLLGGAMLAVGLFTRFAALIQIPVLIGAVALVHVQEGLLTAGQSLEFSALVLFLLVVIFAYGAGRLSADAHVFSTSNEEDAVPRPDFMKPEEIRKRAADMEPSGAPVASANITASDADTTTATTADTCTCGHDLNHPRVVAEPRYSLWSGFFFMMGISAPVKEVVFYCQECGTIMKRTKDPAMLRRYRWHTG
;
A
#
# COMPACT_ATOMS: atom_id res chain seq x y z
N MET A 1 28.75 29.86 -9.49
CA MET A 1 28.39 28.45 -9.26
C MET A 1 28.22 27.78 -10.62
N ASN A 2 28.98 26.71 -10.92
CA ASN A 2 28.93 26.06 -12.23
C ASN A 2 27.56 25.40 -12.45
N ARG A 3 26.99 25.49 -13.66
CA ARG A 3 25.66 24.92 -13.97
C ARG A 3 25.55 23.45 -13.57
N ILE A 4 26.60 22.66 -13.79
CA ILE A 4 26.66 21.23 -13.40
C ILE A 4 26.46 21.03 -11.89
N GLN A 5 27.08 21.87 -11.05
CA GLN A 5 26.96 21.76 -9.59
C GLN A 5 25.54 22.10 -9.11
N GLN A 6 24.87 23.04 -9.79
CA GLN A 6 23.46 23.36 -9.52
C GLN A 6 22.53 22.19 -9.88
N TRP A 7 22.76 21.55 -11.03
CA TRP A 7 21.99 20.35 -11.42
C TRP A 7 22.19 19.18 -10.45
N ILE A 8 23.42 18.92 -10.02
CA ILE A 8 23.71 17.85 -9.04
C ILE A 8 23.08 18.16 -7.68
N ALA A 9 23.08 19.42 -7.24
CA ALA A 9 22.40 19.83 -6.01
C ALA A 9 20.89 19.58 -6.13
N TRP A 10 20.28 20.03 -7.24
CA TRP A 10 18.85 19.86 -7.46
C TRP A 10 18.40 18.40 -7.53
N LEU A 11 19.18 17.52 -8.20
CA LEU A 11 18.89 16.08 -8.27
C LEU A 11 18.89 15.42 -6.89
N ARG A 12 19.80 15.85 -6.00
CA ARG A 12 19.88 15.36 -4.63
C ARG A 12 18.69 15.79 -3.78
N ASP A 13 18.19 17.00 -4.05
CA ASP A 13 17.05 17.58 -3.32
C ASP A 13 15.70 17.05 -3.85
N ASN A 14 15.66 16.39 -5.01
CA ASN A 14 14.43 15.92 -5.66
C ASN A 14 14.51 14.44 -6.11
N PRO A 15 14.80 13.49 -5.20
CA PRO A 15 14.91 12.07 -5.54
C PRO A 15 13.63 11.49 -6.16
N ASP A 16 12.45 11.96 -5.74
CA ASP A 16 11.16 11.49 -6.27
C ASP A 16 11.02 11.77 -7.77
N VAL A 17 11.44 12.96 -8.21
CA VAL A 17 11.37 13.36 -9.62
C VAL A 17 12.31 12.53 -10.48
N VAL A 18 13.47 12.14 -9.94
CA VAL A 18 14.40 11.25 -10.63
C VAL A 18 13.77 9.89 -10.87
N ILE A 19 13.12 9.32 -9.85
CA ILE A 19 12.40 8.06 -9.98
C ILE A 19 11.24 8.19 -10.98
N ASP A 20 10.50 9.29 -10.97
CA ASP A 20 9.43 9.56 -11.93
C ASP A 20 9.95 9.61 -13.38
N VAL A 21 11.08 10.27 -13.65
CA VAL A 21 11.69 10.33 -14.98
C VAL A 21 12.15 8.94 -15.44
N ILE A 22 12.81 8.18 -14.56
CA ILE A 22 13.22 6.80 -14.86
C ILE A 22 11.99 5.94 -15.17
N ARG A 23 10.93 6.06 -14.37
CA ARG A 23 9.66 5.35 -14.57
C ARG A 23 9.04 5.66 -15.93
N VAL A 24 8.94 6.94 -16.29
CA VAL A 24 8.38 7.38 -17.58
C VAL A 24 9.18 6.81 -18.74
N TYR A 25 10.52 6.91 -18.67
CA TYR A 25 11.41 6.37 -19.70
C TYR A 25 11.26 4.85 -19.85
N LEU A 26 11.26 4.12 -18.72
CA LEU A 26 11.13 2.66 -18.72
C LEU A 26 9.76 2.21 -19.24
N GLY A 27 8.68 2.85 -18.78
CA GLY A 27 7.32 2.57 -19.23
C GLY A 27 7.14 2.80 -20.72
N PHE A 28 7.65 3.92 -21.23
CA PHE A 28 7.62 4.21 -22.67
C PHE A 28 8.43 3.18 -23.48
N GLY A 29 9.63 2.81 -23.02
CA GLY A 29 10.44 1.79 -23.67
C GLY A 29 9.74 0.43 -23.74
N LEU A 30 9.09 0.01 -22.66
CA LEU A 30 8.33 -1.23 -22.60
C LEU A 30 7.07 -1.19 -23.48
N PHE A 31 6.39 -0.04 -23.53
CA PHE A 31 5.26 0.19 -24.44
C PHE A 31 5.67 0.03 -25.91
N VAL A 32 6.78 0.69 -26.31
CA VAL A 32 7.35 0.55 -27.66
C VAL A 32 7.74 -0.91 -27.93
N ARG A 33 8.30 -1.61 -26.94
CA ARG A 33 8.61 -3.04 -27.07
C ARG A 33 7.37 -3.88 -27.35
N GLY A 34 6.26 -3.59 -26.68
CA GLY A 34 4.96 -4.22 -26.95
C GLY A 34 4.46 -3.96 -28.37
N MET A 35 4.56 -2.72 -28.86
CA MET A 35 4.21 -2.39 -30.26
C MET A 35 5.08 -3.14 -31.27
N LEU A 36 6.40 -3.20 -31.02
CA LEU A 36 7.33 -3.94 -31.87
C LEU A 36 6.99 -5.43 -31.90
N PHE A 37 6.63 -6.01 -30.76
CA PHE A 37 6.25 -7.42 -30.64
C PHE A 37 5.00 -7.78 -31.46
N ILE A 38 4.04 -6.85 -31.60
CA ILE A 38 2.87 -7.03 -32.47
C ILE A 38 3.27 -6.93 -33.95
N SER A 39 4.19 -6.02 -34.27
CA SER A 39 4.55 -5.71 -35.66
C SER A 39 5.53 -6.70 -36.30
N HIS A 40 6.37 -7.39 -35.51
CA HIS A 40 7.43 -8.27 -36.02
C HIS A 40 7.27 -9.70 -35.46
N ALA A 41 7.30 -10.69 -36.35
CA ALA A 41 7.20 -12.11 -35.99
C ALA A 41 8.41 -12.63 -35.18
N ASP A 42 9.53 -11.89 -35.20
CA ASP A 42 10.78 -12.27 -34.52
C ASP A 42 10.61 -12.37 -32.99
N GLY A 43 9.77 -11.51 -32.41
CA GLY A 43 9.44 -11.59 -30.98
C GLY A 43 8.67 -12.85 -30.63
N VAL A 44 7.74 -13.26 -31.50
CA VAL A 44 6.93 -14.46 -31.31
C VAL A 44 7.77 -15.73 -31.46
N ALA A 45 8.67 -15.77 -32.44
CA ALA A 45 9.58 -16.89 -32.66
C ALA A 45 10.55 -17.13 -31.49
N ALA A 46 10.93 -16.07 -30.76
CA ALA A 46 11.76 -16.20 -29.56
C ALA A 46 11.01 -16.81 -28.36
N LEU A 47 9.67 -16.73 -28.35
CA LEU A 47 8.84 -17.23 -27.25
C LEU A 47 8.20 -18.59 -27.53
N VAL A 48 8.02 -18.94 -28.81
CA VAL A 48 7.26 -20.11 -29.23
C VAL A 48 8.04 -20.86 -30.28
N ASP A 49 8.25 -22.16 -30.04
CA ASP A 49 8.58 -23.08 -31.11
C ASP A 49 7.36 -23.24 -32.00
N LEU A 50 7.43 -22.70 -33.22
CA LEU A 50 6.34 -22.68 -34.19
C LEU A 50 5.89 -24.09 -34.62
N SER A 51 6.68 -25.12 -34.31
CA SER A 51 6.34 -26.52 -34.58
C SER A 51 5.38 -27.15 -33.54
N GLU A 52 5.29 -26.59 -32.33
CA GLU A 52 4.50 -27.08 -31.19
C GLU A 52 3.44 -26.03 -30.77
N PHE A 53 2.71 -25.51 -31.76
CA PHE A 53 1.72 -24.45 -31.52
C PHE A 53 0.56 -24.98 -30.67
N SER A 54 0.57 -24.59 -29.39
CA SER A 54 -0.38 -25.03 -28.36
C SER A 54 -1.16 -23.83 -27.78
N LEU A 55 -2.31 -24.09 -27.14
CA LEU A 55 -3.10 -23.02 -26.49
C LEU A 55 -2.29 -22.21 -25.47
N THR A 56 -1.35 -22.86 -24.78
CA THR A 56 -0.45 -22.22 -23.81
C THR A 56 0.53 -21.25 -24.48
N SER A 57 1.10 -21.62 -25.63
CA SER A 57 1.98 -20.75 -26.41
C SER A 57 1.25 -19.50 -26.91
N ALA A 58 0.02 -19.66 -27.42
CA ALA A 58 -0.82 -18.55 -27.83
C ALA A 58 -1.17 -17.64 -26.63
N ALA A 59 -1.54 -18.21 -25.48
CA ALA A 59 -1.83 -17.44 -24.28
C ALA A 59 -0.60 -16.65 -23.78
N LEU A 60 0.59 -17.23 -23.82
CA LEU A 60 1.83 -16.60 -23.41
C LEU A 60 2.18 -15.38 -24.30
N VAL A 61 2.06 -15.54 -25.62
CA VAL A 61 2.30 -14.45 -26.60
C VAL A 61 1.36 -13.27 -26.33
N HIS A 62 0.07 -13.53 -26.12
CA HIS A 62 -0.89 -12.47 -25.81
C HIS A 62 -0.59 -11.83 -24.46
N TYR A 63 -0.30 -12.64 -23.43
CA TYR A 63 0.06 -12.14 -22.11
C TYR A 63 1.28 -11.19 -22.18
N VAL A 64 2.36 -11.61 -22.82
CA VAL A 64 3.59 -10.79 -22.95
C VAL A 64 3.33 -9.51 -23.74
N THR A 65 2.51 -9.59 -24.79
CA THR A 65 2.11 -8.44 -25.60
C THR A 65 1.33 -7.42 -24.77
N PHE A 66 0.27 -7.86 -24.08
CA PHE A 66 -0.56 -6.99 -23.25
C PHE A 66 0.20 -6.46 -22.04
N ALA A 67 1.09 -7.26 -21.44
CA ALA A 67 1.93 -6.84 -20.32
C ALA A 67 2.84 -5.66 -20.70
N HIS A 68 3.52 -5.73 -21.85
CA HIS A 68 4.36 -4.64 -22.32
C HIS A 68 3.56 -3.43 -22.80
N LEU A 69 2.48 -3.65 -23.53
CA LEU A 69 1.68 -2.57 -24.10
C LEU A 69 0.89 -1.85 -22.99
N LEU A 70 -0.01 -2.55 -22.32
CA LEU A 70 -0.86 -1.95 -21.30
C LEU A 70 -0.05 -1.61 -20.04
N GLY A 71 0.80 -2.55 -19.58
CA GLY A 71 1.64 -2.32 -18.41
C GLY A 71 2.69 -1.23 -18.64
N GLY A 72 3.29 -1.14 -19.83
CA GLY A 72 4.22 -0.06 -20.19
C GLY A 72 3.53 1.30 -20.21
N ALA A 73 2.35 1.40 -20.81
CA ALA A 73 1.56 2.64 -20.82
C ALA A 73 1.15 3.07 -19.40
N MET A 74 0.64 2.14 -18.58
CA MET A 74 0.28 2.40 -17.18
C MET A 74 1.48 2.88 -16.36
N LEU A 75 2.64 2.23 -16.54
CA LEU A 75 3.89 2.62 -15.86
C LEU A 75 4.36 4.01 -16.29
N ALA A 76 4.28 4.32 -17.59
CA ALA A 76 4.68 5.62 -18.13
C ALA A 76 3.81 6.76 -17.56
N VAL A 77 2.49 6.59 -17.59
CA VAL A 77 1.52 7.56 -17.04
C VAL A 77 1.61 7.65 -15.51
N GLY A 78 2.05 6.57 -14.84
CA GLY A 78 2.09 6.51 -13.39
C GLY A 78 0.75 6.10 -12.78
N LEU A 79 0.02 5.19 -13.44
CA LEU A 79 -1.25 4.64 -12.95
C LEU A 79 -1.06 3.19 -12.50
N PHE A 80 -1.47 2.86 -11.27
CA PHE A 80 -1.26 1.57 -10.61
C PHE A 80 0.19 1.05 -10.78
N THR A 81 1.18 1.90 -10.51
CA THR A 81 2.58 1.68 -10.90
C THR A 81 3.15 0.35 -10.39
N ARG A 82 2.82 -0.03 -9.16
CA ARG A 82 3.26 -1.29 -8.55
C ARG A 82 2.65 -2.50 -9.25
N PHE A 83 1.37 -2.42 -9.63
CA PHE A 83 0.71 -3.49 -10.36
C PHE A 83 1.26 -3.61 -11.79
N ALA A 84 1.45 -2.48 -12.47
CA ALA A 84 2.07 -2.43 -13.79
C ALA A 84 3.49 -3.01 -13.78
N ALA A 85 4.31 -2.65 -12.79
CA ALA A 85 5.64 -3.23 -12.62
C ALA A 85 5.58 -4.73 -12.32
N LEU A 86 4.68 -5.17 -11.43
CA LEU A 86 4.52 -6.58 -11.05
C LEU A 86 4.15 -7.46 -12.25
N ILE A 87 3.28 -7.00 -13.15
CA ILE A 87 2.94 -7.74 -14.37
C ILE A 87 4.15 -7.87 -15.31
N GLN A 88 5.02 -6.87 -15.36
CA GLN A 88 6.18 -6.88 -16.26
C GLN A 88 7.39 -7.65 -15.73
N ILE A 89 7.53 -7.78 -14.41
CA ILE A 89 8.65 -8.51 -13.79
C ILE A 89 8.76 -9.97 -14.28
N PRO A 90 7.69 -10.80 -14.26
CA PRO A 90 7.75 -12.18 -14.78
C PRO A 90 8.16 -12.25 -16.25
N VAL A 91 7.72 -11.28 -17.06
CA VAL A 91 8.04 -11.21 -18.48
C VAL A 91 9.53 -10.96 -18.69
N LEU A 92 10.11 -10.01 -17.95
CA LEU A 92 11.53 -9.67 -18.01
C LEU A 92 12.41 -10.78 -17.42
N ILE A 93 11.94 -11.47 -16.37
CA ILE A 93 12.60 -12.69 -15.86
C ILE A 93 12.64 -13.76 -16.95
N GLY A 94 11.52 -14.00 -17.65
CA GLY A 94 11.46 -14.94 -18.76
C GLY A 94 12.45 -14.58 -19.87
N ALA A 95 12.52 -13.31 -20.26
CA ALA A 95 13.47 -12.83 -21.26
C ALA A 95 14.94 -13.07 -20.84
N VAL A 96 15.31 -12.73 -19.61
CA VAL A 96 16.67 -12.96 -19.08
C VAL A 96 16.99 -14.46 -19.03
N ALA A 97 16.04 -15.29 -18.60
CA ALA A 97 16.23 -16.74 -18.54
C ALA A 97 16.42 -17.37 -19.93
N LEU A 98 15.64 -16.95 -20.93
CA LEU A 98 15.75 -17.45 -22.31
C LEU A 98 17.10 -17.08 -22.94
N VAL A 99 17.52 -15.82 -22.83
CA VAL A 99 18.83 -15.36 -23.34
C VAL A 99 19.96 -16.08 -22.62
N HIS A 100 19.84 -16.29 -21.31
CA HIS A 100 20.82 -17.03 -20.53
C HIS A 100 21.02 -18.46 -21.02
N VAL A 101 19.95 -19.17 -21.36
CA VAL A 101 20.00 -20.54 -21.91
C VAL A 101 20.65 -20.57 -23.31
N GLN A 102 20.46 -19.53 -24.11
CA GLN A 102 20.93 -19.46 -25.50
C GLN A 102 22.40 -19.05 -25.62
N GLU A 103 22.87 -18.09 -24.81
CA GLU A 103 24.21 -17.47 -24.97
C GLU A 103 25.22 -17.92 -23.90
N GLY A 104 24.77 -18.47 -22.76
CA GLY A 104 25.60 -18.84 -21.62
C GLY A 104 26.13 -17.65 -20.80
N LEU A 105 26.35 -17.84 -19.49
CA LEU A 105 26.71 -16.75 -18.54
C LEU A 105 28.02 -16.02 -18.87
N LEU A 106 28.96 -16.67 -19.56
CA LEU A 106 30.31 -16.14 -19.81
C LEU A 106 30.49 -15.52 -21.20
N THR A 107 29.44 -15.56 -22.02
CA THR A 107 29.37 -14.88 -23.34
C THR A 107 28.31 -13.78 -23.33
N ALA A 108 27.93 -13.28 -22.15
CA ALA A 108 26.83 -12.33 -22.00
C ALA A 108 27.04 -11.12 -22.92
N GLY A 109 26.23 -11.02 -23.98
CA GLY A 109 26.23 -9.87 -24.87
C GLY A 109 25.59 -8.64 -24.21
N GLN A 110 25.67 -7.49 -24.90
CA GLN A 110 25.01 -6.23 -24.48
C GLN A 110 23.49 -6.39 -24.25
N SER A 111 22.86 -7.41 -24.83
CA SER A 111 21.44 -7.75 -24.71
C SER A 111 21.04 -8.23 -23.30
N LEU A 112 21.86 -9.05 -22.65
CA LEU A 112 21.57 -9.59 -21.32
C LEU A 112 21.73 -8.51 -20.25
N GLU A 113 22.81 -7.71 -20.32
CA GLU A 113 23.05 -6.59 -19.41
C GLU A 113 21.90 -5.58 -19.43
N PHE A 114 21.44 -5.23 -20.63
CA PHE A 114 20.31 -4.31 -20.80
C PHE A 114 19.03 -4.88 -20.20
N SER A 115 18.72 -6.15 -20.45
CA SER A 115 17.51 -6.80 -19.92
C SER A 115 17.54 -6.94 -18.40
N ALA A 116 18.71 -7.27 -17.83
CA ALA A 116 18.93 -7.34 -16.39
C ALA A 116 18.81 -5.95 -15.74
N LEU A 117 19.33 -4.90 -16.37
CA LEU A 117 19.18 -3.52 -15.91
C LEU A 117 17.71 -3.09 -15.90
N VAL A 118 16.96 -3.36 -16.97
CA VAL A 118 15.52 -3.04 -17.04
C VAL A 118 14.75 -3.78 -15.94
N LEU A 119 15.04 -5.08 -15.74
CA LEU A 119 14.45 -5.87 -14.64
C LEU A 119 14.78 -5.27 -13.27
N PHE A 120 16.04 -4.90 -13.04
CA PHE A 120 16.47 -4.25 -11.79
C PHE A 120 15.73 -2.93 -11.55
N LEU A 121 15.64 -2.07 -12.57
CA LEU A 121 14.89 -0.81 -12.49
C LEU A 121 13.39 -1.04 -12.21
N LEU A 122 12.78 -2.06 -12.80
CA LEU A 122 11.40 -2.42 -12.49
C LEU A 122 11.21 -2.84 -11.04
N VAL A 123 12.16 -3.59 -10.45
CA VAL A 123 12.12 -3.95 -9.03
C VAL A 123 12.28 -2.71 -8.15
N VAL A 124 13.15 -1.78 -8.51
CA VAL A 124 13.29 -0.50 -7.80
C VAL A 124 11.98 0.29 -7.85
N ILE A 125 11.35 0.42 -9.03
CA ILE A 125 10.06 1.11 -9.17
C ILE A 125 8.96 0.38 -8.40
N PHE A 126 8.94 -0.94 -8.39
CA PHE A 126 7.99 -1.72 -7.60
C PHE A 126 8.14 -1.45 -6.09
N ALA A 127 9.37 -1.38 -5.58
CA ALA A 127 9.65 -1.10 -4.17
C ALA A 127 9.30 0.34 -3.77
N TYR A 128 9.72 1.34 -4.56
CA TYR A 128 9.46 2.76 -4.28
C TYR A 128 8.02 3.18 -4.57
N GLY A 129 7.37 2.56 -5.55
CA GLY A 129 5.99 2.84 -5.93
C GLY A 129 5.85 3.99 -6.92
N ALA A 130 4.74 4.72 -6.81
CA ALA A 130 4.29 5.62 -7.87
C ALA A 130 5.11 6.92 -7.98
N GLY A 131 5.73 7.44 -6.91
CA GLY A 131 6.43 8.74 -6.96
C GLY A 131 5.47 9.94 -7.02
N ARG A 132 6.00 11.15 -6.80
CA ARG A 132 5.17 12.37 -6.59
C ARG A 132 4.43 12.84 -7.84
N LEU A 133 5.00 12.65 -9.03
CA LEU A 133 4.42 13.07 -10.30
C LEU A 133 3.54 11.99 -10.96
N SER A 134 3.24 10.91 -10.25
CA SER A 134 2.31 9.88 -10.74
C SER A 134 0.86 10.34 -10.72
N ALA A 135 0.06 9.79 -11.65
CA ALA A 135 -1.39 9.91 -11.61
C ALA A 135 -1.97 9.35 -10.30
N ASP A 136 -1.40 8.25 -9.80
CA ASP A 136 -1.77 7.67 -8.49
C ASP A 136 -1.64 8.70 -7.36
N ALA A 137 -0.54 9.45 -7.29
CA ALA A 137 -0.33 10.47 -6.25
C ALA A 137 -1.39 11.59 -6.29
N HIS A 138 -1.85 11.98 -7.48
CA HIS A 138 -2.86 13.04 -7.63
C HIS A 138 -4.27 12.56 -7.30
N VAL A 139 -4.62 11.32 -7.68
CA VAL A 139 -5.97 10.77 -7.45
C VAL A 139 -6.20 10.39 -5.98
N PHE A 140 -5.17 9.87 -5.29
CA PHE A 140 -5.32 9.39 -3.92
C PHE A 140 -5.04 10.46 -2.85
N SER A 141 -4.39 11.58 -3.21
CA SER A 141 -4.18 12.70 -2.26
C SER A 141 -5.46 13.50 -2.03
N THR A 142 -6.32 13.68 -3.03
CA THR A 142 -7.56 14.46 -2.90
C THR A 142 -8.59 13.78 -2.00
N SER A 143 -8.63 12.44 -1.97
CA SER A 143 -9.53 11.71 -1.05
C SER A 143 -9.13 11.83 0.42
N ASN A 144 -7.89 12.18 0.73
CA ASN A 144 -7.44 12.34 2.12
C ASN A 144 -7.87 13.67 2.75
N GLU A 145 -8.03 14.73 1.95
CA GLU A 145 -8.42 16.06 2.45
C GLU A 145 -9.93 16.14 2.72
N GLU A 146 -10.76 15.50 1.88
CA GLU A 146 -12.23 15.49 2.03
C GLU A 146 -12.71 14.54 3.15
N ASP A 147 -11.96 13.46 3.42
CA ASP A 147 -12.22 12.52 4.52
C ASP A 147 -11.50 12.91 5.83
N ALA A 148 -10.77 14.04 5.87
CA ALA A 148 -10.06 14.50 7.06
C ALA A 148 -11.05 14.93 8.15
N VAL A 149 -11.50 13.97 8.95
CA VAL A 149 -12.09 14.26 10.26
C VAL A 149 -11.07 15.11 11.01
N PRO A 150 -11.43 16.32 11.51
CA PRO A 150 -10.52 17.13 12.31
C PRO A 150 -9.91 16.23 13.38
N ARG A 151 -8.57 16.16 13.41
CA ARG A 151 -7.86 15.47 14.49
C ARG A 151 -8.54 15.92 15.79
N PRO A 152 -8.97 14.99 16.67
CA PRO A 152 -9.48 15.43 17.97
C PRO A 152 -8.35 16.28 18.54
N ASP A 153 -8.61 17.59 18.67
CA ASP A 153 -7.68 18.51 19.28
C ASP A 153 -7.33 17.84 20.61
N PHE A 154 -6.07 17.38 20.74
CA PHE A 154 -5.59 16.93 22.03
C PHE A 154 -5.83 18.11 22.94
N MET A 155 -6.81 17.96 23.84
CA MET A 155 -7.31 19.04 24.67
C MET A 155 -6.10 19.75 25.24
N LYS A 156 -5.95 21.04 24.92
CA LYS A 156 -4.73 21.76 25.25
C LYS A 156 -4.53 21.64 26.76
N PRO A 157 -3.29 21.46 27.26
CA PRO A 157 -3.05 21.24 28.68
C PRO A 157 -3.74 22.28 29.60
N GLU A 158 -3.94 23.50 29.12
CA GLU A 158 -4.69 24.55 29.82
C GLU A 158 -6.19 24.26 30.00
N GLU A 159 -6.85 23.66 29.02
CA GLU A 159 -8.28 23.31 29.10
C GLU A 159 -8.54 22.14 30.05
N ILE A 160 -7.64 21.14 30.06
CA ILE A 160 -7.67 20.03 31.03
C ILE A 160 -7.57 20.60 32.45
N ARG A 161 -6.66 21.56 32.65
CA ARG A 161 -6.41 22.20 33.94
C ARG A 161 -7.60 23.03 34.40
N LYS A 162 -8.30 23.68 33.47
CA LYS A 162 -9.50 24.48 33.73
C LYS A 162 -10.68 23.60 34.17
N ARG A 163 -10.96 22.53 33.42
CA ARG A 163 -11.99 21.55 33.79
C ARG A 163 -11.73 20.84 35.12
N ALA A 164 -10.47 20.56 35.44
CA ALA A 164 -10.10 20.00 36.73
C ALA A 164 -10.31 20.99 37.89
N ALA A 165 -10.16 22.30 37.63
CA ALA A 165 -10.45 23.34 38.61
C ALA A 165 -11.96 23.56 38.82
N ASP A 166 -12.77 23.32 37.79
CA ASP A 166 -14.24 23.45 37.84
C ASP A 166 -14.92 22.21 38.46
N MET A 167 -14.18 21.13 38.74
CA MET A 167 -14.70 19.90 39.34
C MET A 167 -14.65 19.99 40.88
N GLU A 168 -15.75 20.39 41.51
CA GLU A 168 -15.88 20.38 42.97
C GLU A 168 -15.96 18.92 43.51
N PRO A 169 -15.25 18.58 44.59
CA PRO A 169 -15.20 17.22 45.11
C PRO A 169 -16.52 16.87 45.82
N SER A 170 -17.43 16.21 45.11
CA SER A 170 -18.58 15.55 45.72
C SER A 170 -18.10 14.33 46.51
N GLY A 171 -17.88 14.51 47.82
CA GLY A 171 -17.69 13.42 48.77
C GLY A 171 -18.95 12.58 48.89
N ALA A 172 -18.96 11.39 48.26
CA ALA A 172 -19.91 10.33 48.57
C ALA A 172 -19.16 8.99 48.63
N PRO A 173 -19.43 8.13 49.63
CA PRO A 173 -18.69 6.90 49.84
C PRO A 173 -19.09 5.87 48.78
N VAL A 174 -18.08 5.27 48.14
CA VAL A 174 -18.26 4.14 47.23
C VAL A 174 -18.57 2.91 48.07
N ALA A 175 -19.82 2.44 48.02
CA ALA A 175 -20.22 1.20 48.66
C ALA A 175 -19.72 -0.01 47.83
N SER A 176 -18.92 -0.87 48.46
CA SER A 176 -18.50 -2.16 47.92
C SER A 176 -19.69 -3.10 47.75
N ALA A 177 -19.87 -3.64 46.55
CA ALA A 177 -20.74 -4.79 46.31
C ALA A 177 -19.93 -5.92 45.64
N ASN A 178 -19.69 -6.98 46.40
CA ASN A 178 -19.20 -8.27 45.91
C ASN A 178 -20.25 -8.91 45.00
N ILE A 179 -19.84 -9.44 43.84
CA ILE A 179 -20.60 -10.51 43.18
C ILE A 179 -19.65 -11.59 42.65
N THR A 180 -19.99 -12.81 43.04
CA THR A 180 -19.41 -14.12 42.76
C THR A 180 -19.50 -14.54 41.29
N ALA A 181 -18.57 -15.42 40.91
CA ALA A 181 -18.42 -16.04 39.60
C ALA A 181 -19.68 -16.78 39.08
N SER A 182 -19.89 -16.74 37.76
CA SER A 182 -20.28 -17.93 36.98
C SER A 182 -20.05 -17.69 35.49
N ASP A 183 -19.45 -18.69 34.85
CA ASP A 183 -19.15 -18.82 33.42
C ASP A 183 -20.41 -18.83 32.54
N ALA A 184 -20.31 -18.25 31.33
CA ALA A 184 -20.88 -18.83 30.10
C ALA A 184 -20.47 -18.04 28.86
N ASP A 185 -19.77 -18.75 27.98
CA ASP A 185 -19.60 -18.52 26.55
C ASP A 185 -20.96 -18.23 25.86
N THR A 186 -21.09 -17.10 25.16
CA THR A 186 -21.94 -16.92 23.95
C THR A 186 -21.72 -15.54 23.32
N THR A 187 -21.19 -15.59 22.11
CA THR A 187 -21.41 -14.69 20.96
C THR A 187 -22.66 -13.80 21.05
N THR A 188 -22.51 -12.62 21.63
CA THR A 188 -23.42 -11.48 21.46
C THR A 188 -22.58 -10.21 21.51
N ALA A 189 -22.96 -9.21 20.72
CA ALA A 189 -22.35 -7.88 20.78
C ALA A 189 -22.57 -7.30 22.18
N THR A 190 -21.61 -7.49 23.09
CA THR A 190 -21.69 -6.95 24.44
C THR A 190 -21.52 -5.44 24.36
N THR A 191 -22.63 -4.71 24.52
CA THR A 191 -22.65 -3.26 24.78
C THR A 191 -22.32 -3.01 26.26
N ALA A 192 -21.17 -3.50 26.72
CA ALA A 192 -20.69 -3.15 28.05
C ALA A 192 -19.93 -1.82 27.94
N ASP A 193 -20.58 -0.74 28.37
CA ASP A 193 -19.98 0.60 28.38
C ASP A 193 -18.86 0.73 29.43
N THR A 194 -18.65 -0.30 30.26
CA THR A 194 -17.65 -0.34 31.35
C THR A 194 -16.94 -1.71 31.46
N CYS A 195 -15.59 -1.75 31.61
CA CYS A 195 -14.83 -2.97 31.95
C CYS A 195 -15.12 -3.36 33.42
N THR A 196 -14.86 -4.62 33.77
CA THR A 196 -14.72 -5.14 35.13
C THR A 196 -13.78 -4.32 36.02
N CYS A 197 -12.78 -3.64 35.45
CA CYS A 197 -11.92 -2.68 36.16
C CYS A 197 -12.65 -1.38 36.58
N GLY A 198 -13.90 -1.17 36.17
CA GLY A 198 -14.65 0.07 36.38
C GLY A 198 -14.38 1.16 35.33
N HIS A 199 -13.51 0.90 34.34
CA HIS A 199 -13.18 1.85 33.28
C HIS A 199 -14.29 1.96 32.25
N ASP A 200 -14.69 3.18 31.91
CA ASP A 200 -15.61 3.45 30.81
C ASP A 200 -14.89 3.47 29.45
N LEU A 201 -15.65 3.58 28.36
CA LEU A 201 -15.10 3.63 26.99
C LEU A 201 -14.18 4.83 26.71
N ASN A 202 -14.27 5.91 27.50
CA ASN A 202 -13.49 7.14 27.33
C ASN A 202 -12.26 7.18 28.24
N HIS A 203 -12.07 6.16 29.08
CA HIS A 203 -10.98 6.12 30.03
C HIS A 203 -9.62 6.03 29.29
N PRO A 204 -8.57 6.73 29.74
CA PRO A 204 -7.26 6.75 29.07
C PRO A 204 -6.59 5.38 28.89
N ARG A 205 -7.00 4.38 29.68
CA ARG A 205 -6.49 3.01 29.59
C ARG A 205 -7.29 2.11 28.64
N VAL A 206 -8.35 2.62 28.02
CA VAL A 206 -9.13 1.91 27.00
C VAL A 206 -8.65 2.36 25.63
N VAL A 207 -8.12 1.42 24.86
CA VAL A 207 -7.52 1.68 23.54
C VAL A 207 -8.40 1.08 22.45
N ALA A 208 -8.57 1.85 21.37
CA ALA A 208 -9.23 1.44 20.16
C ALA A 208 -8.20 0.89 19.17
N GLU A 209 -8.28 -0.41 18.84
CA GLU A 209 -7.43 -1.05 17.84
C GLU A 209 -8.25 -1.27 16.55
N PRO A 210 -7.85 -0.68 15.41
CA PRO A 210 -8.46 -0.99 14.13
C PRO A 210 -8.02 -2.37 13.66
N ARG A 211 -8.99 -3.25 13.37
CA ARG A 211 -8.75 -4.56 12.79
C ARG A 211 -8.94 -4.51 11.29
N TYR A 212 -7.91 -4.90 10.58
CA TYR A 212 -7.86 -4.91 9.12
C TYR A 212 -8.28 -6.27 8.56
N SER A 213 -8.76 -6.28 7.32
CA SER A 213 -9.05 -7.52 6.61
C SER A 213 -7.77 -8.14 6.02
N LEU A 214 -7.82 -9.40 5.61
CA LEU A 214 -6.73 -10.04 4.85
C LEU A 214 -6.45 -9.32 3.51
N TRP A 215 -7.46 -8.65 2.95
CA TRP A 215 -7.34 -7.87 1.72
C TRP A 215 -6.68 -6.50 1.92
N SER A 216 -6.37 -6.12 3.16
CA SER A 216 -5.75 -4.82 3.44
C SER A 216 -4.37 -4.70 2.82
N GLY A 217 -3.64 -5.82 2.72
CA GLY A 217 -2.35 -5.89 2.01
C GLY A 217 -2.46 -5.50 0.54
N PHE A 218 -3.55 -5.85 -0.14
CA PHE A 218 -3.81 -5.45 -1.53
C PHE A 218 -3.96 -3.92 -1.65
N PHE A 219 -4.74 -3.30 -0.77
CA PHE A 219 -4.92 -1.84 -0.78
C PHE A 219 -3.62 -1.09 -0.46
N PHE A 220 -2.87 -1.55 0.54
CA PHE A 220 -1.55 -0.99 0.85
C PHE A 220 -0.56 -1.17 -0.30
N MET A 221 -0.61 -2.32 -0.99
CA MET A 221 0.18 -2.54 -2.19
C MET A 221 -0.20 -1.55 -3.28
N MET A 222 -1.50 -1.26 -3.45
CA MET A 222 -2.01 -0.29 -4.42
C MET A 222 -1.80 1.18 -4.01
N GLY A 223 -1.16 1.44 -2.86
CA GLY A 223 -0.90 2.80 -2.39
C GLY A 223 -2.14 3.50 -1.79
N ILE A 224 -3.19 2.74 -1.48
CA ILE A 224 -4.46 3.23 -0.94
C ILE A 224 -4.55 2.86 0.55
N SER A 225 -5.03 3.78 1.40
CA SER A 225 -5.31 3.46 2.81
C SER A 225 -6.38 2.35 2.90
N ALA A 226 -6.03 1.20 3.48
CA ALA A 226 -6.92 0.06 3.56
C ALA A 226 -8.18 0.35 4.41
N PRO A 227 -9.36 -0.17 4.03
CA PRO A 227 -10.56 -0.04 4.84
C PRO A 227 -10.44 -0.87 6.14
N VAL A 228 -10.79 -0.24 7.26
CA VAL A 228 -10.87 -0.91 8.58
C VAL A 228 -12.11 -1.82 8.59
N LYS A 229 -11.94 -3.09 8.98
CA LYS A 229 -13.03 -4.08 9.03
C LYS A 229 -13.91 -3.89 10.27
N GLU A 230 -13.27 -3.63 11.41
CA GLU A 230 -13.92 -3.32 12.68
C GLU A 230 -12.96 -2.59 13.62
N VAL A 231 -13.49 -1.83 14.56
CA VAL A 231 -12.69 -1.23 15.65
C VAL A 231 -13.04 -1.96 16.95
N VAL A 232 -12.00 -2.42 17.64
CA VAL A 232 -12.12 -3.16 18.90
C VAL A 232 -11.61 -2.28 20.03
N PHE A 233 -12.47 -2.02 21.01
CA PHE A 233 -12.12 -1.31 22.24
C PHE A 233 -11.78 -2.34 23.30
N TYR A 234 -10.56 -2.26 23.82
CA TYR A 234 -10.12 -3.12 24.90
C TYR A 234 -9.40 -2.30 25.97
N CYS A 235 -9.51 -2.74 27.21
CA CYS A 235 -8.80 -2.12 28.32
C CYS A 235 -7.39 -2.70 28.45
N GLN A 236 -6.38 -1.84 28.56
CA GLN A 236 -4.98 -2.27 28.71
C GLN A 236 -4.66 -2.86 30.08
N GLU A 237 -5.52 -2.68 31.07
CA GLU A 237 -5.32 -3.20 32.43
C GLU A 237 -5.91 -4.61 32.62
N CYS A 238 -7.18 -4.80 32.23
CA CYS A 238 -7.87 -6.10 32.30
C CYS A 238 -7.68 -6.97 31.04
N GLY A 239 -7.34 -6.37 29.89
CA GLY A 239 -7.35 -7.05 28.58
C GLY A 239 -8.76 -7.34 28.04
N THR A 240 -9.82 -7.00 28.78
CA THR A 240 -11.21 -7.25 28.38
C THR A 240 -11.60 -6.40 27.18
N ILE A 241 -12.22 -7.05 26.19
CA ILE A 241 -12.79 -6.39 25.02
C ILE A 241 -14.16 -5.85 25.40
N MET A 242 -14.29 -4.52 25.43
CA MET A 242 -15.49 -3.81 25.88
C MET A 242 -16.51 -3.64 24.76
N LYS A 243 -16.03 -3.33 23.54
CA LYS A 243 -16.92 -3.04 22.40
C LYS A 243 -16.25 -3.38 21.08
N ARG A 244 -17.02 -3.99 20.17
CA ARG A 244 -16.67 -4.08 18.75
C ARG A 244 -17.68 -3.27 17.96
N THR A 245 -17.20 -2.37 17.11
CA THR A 245 -18.09 -1.59 16.24
C THR A 245 -17.69 -1.72 14.78
N LYS A 246 -18.71 -1.82 13.93
CA LYS A 246 -18.62 -1.76 12.46
C LYS A 246 -19.31 -0.51 11.93
N ASP A 247 -19.61 0.46 12.80
CA ASP A 247 -20.23 1.72 12.44
C ASP A 247 -19.33 2.49 11.44
N PRO A 248 -19.82 2.83 10.23
CA PRO A 248 -19.06 3.56 9.22
C PRO A 248 -18.39 4.83 9.74
N ALA A 249 -19.02 5.56 10.67
CA ALA A 249 -18.45 6.77 11.25
C ALA A 249 -17.21 6.48 12.10
N MET A 250 -17.25 5.41 12.89
CA MET A 250 -16.13 4.96 13.73
C MET A 250 -15.01 4.34 12.91
N LEU A 251 -15.34 3.56 11.86
CA LEU A 251 -14.34 2.99 10.95
C LEU A 251 -13.52 4.09 10.26
N ARG A 252 -14.16 5.19 9.85
CA ARG A 252 -13.46 6.36 9.28
C ARG A 252 -12.55 7.04 10.29
N ARG A 253 -13.02 7.27 11.53
CA ARG A 253 -12.23 7.94 12.58
C ARG A 253 -10.91 7.22 12.92
N TYR A 254 -10.92 5.89 12.90
CA TYR A 254 -9.75 5.07 13.22
C TYR A 254 -9.06 4.51 11.98
N ARG A 255 -9.39 5.02 10.78
CA ARG A 255 -8.69 4.67 9.55
C ARG A 255 -7.31 5.31 9.57
N TRP A 256 -6.28 4.52 9.29
CA TRP A 256 -4.92 5.03 9.21
C TRP A 256 -4.74 5.90 7.97
N HIS A 257 -4.55 7.21 8.15
CA HIS A 257 -4.14 8.11 7.09
C HIS A 257 -2.62 8.10 7.01
N THR A 258 -2.08 7.56 5.92
CA THR A 258 -0.66 7.77 5.57
C THR A 258 -0.54 9.21 5.06
N GLY A 259 0.01 10.08 5.90
CA GLY A 259 0.45 11.42 5.51
C GLY A 259 1.80 11.39 4.83
#